data_AF-A0A7S3I1G6-F1
#
_entry.id   AF-A0A7S3I1G6-F1
#
_cell.length_a   1.000
_cell.length_b   1.000
_cell.length_c   1.000
_cell.angle_alpha   90.00
_cell.angle_beta   90.00
_cell.angle_gamma   90.00
#
_symmetry.space_group_name_H-M   'P 1'
#
loop_
_entity.id
_entity.type
_entity.pdbx_description
1 polymer ?
#
loop_
_entity_poly.entity_id
_entity_poly.type
_entity_poly.pdbx_seq_one_letter_code
_entity_poly.pdbx_strand_id
1 'polypeptide(L)'
;RISLNSENLLLRGSSLRNTDWVIGVVVYTGHDTRIMRNSVNAKQKFSNLEKMITKSILIIMLIEALMCAVAAIVATIWNKMYAESTEVYLDLPVPDTTDGQWPWYAYLRNFSTTFFTWVLLFTNMVPISMLVTIEVVKFAQALFISWDISIYDTARDIPTRVQSSNLNEELGQISHIFSDKTGTLTSNVMQFRRFTAGMNAYGTMCEAVDNFEQ
;
A
#
# COMPACT_ATOMS: atom_id res chain seq x y z
N ARG A 1 -27.66 -12.89 -46.63
CA ARG A 1 -26.66 -12.69 -45.54
C ARG A 1 -27.44 -12.24 -44.32
N ILE A 2 -27.35 -12.97 -43.21
CA ILE A 2 -27.97 -12.56 -41.94
C ILE A 2 -26.95 -11.71 -41.19
N SER A 3 -27.34 -10.52 -40.72
CA SER A 3 -26.49 -9.66 -39.91
C SER A 3 -26.50 -10.15 -38.46
N LEU A 4 -25.34 -10.23 -37.82
CA LEU A 4 -25.24 -10.57 -36.40
C LEU A 4 -25.31 -9.28 -35.57
N ASN A 5 -26.26 -9.22 -34.64
CA ASN A 5 -26.44 -8.09 -33.73
C ASN A 5 -26.08 -8.47 -32.28
N SER A 6 -26.14 -7.51 -31.35
CA SER A 6 -25.83 -7.73 -29.92
C SER A 6 -26.71 -8.77 -29.24
N GLU A 7 -27.94 -8.98 -29.72
CA GLU A 7 -28.87 -9.99 -29.20
C GLU A 7 -28.40 -11.42 -29.47
N ASN A 8 -27.58 -11.63 -30.51
CA ASN A 8 -27.03 -12.95 -30.86
C ASN A 8 -25.71 -13.25 -30.13
N LEU A 9 -25.21 -12.32 -29.30
CA LEU A 9 -23.92 -12.44 -28.63
C LEU A 9 -24.11 -12.72 -27.14
N LEU A 10 -23.66 -13.91 -26.70
CA LEU A 10 -23.57 -14.25 -25.29
C LEU A 10 -22.23 -13.75 -24.72
N LEU A 11 -22.27 -12.99 -23.62
CA LEU A 11 -21.09 -12.42 -22.98
C LEU A 11 -20.53 -13.36 -21.91
N ARG A 12 -19.19 -13.36 -21.75
CA ARG A 12 -18.47 -14.19 -20.76
C ARG A 12 -18.98 -14.09 -19.32
N GLY A 13 -19.47 -12.91 -18.90
CA GLY A 13 -19.95 -12.65 -17.54
C GLY A 13 -21.44 -12.94 -17.33
N SER A 14 -22.15 -13.38 -18.37
CA SER A 14 -23.59 -13.67 -18.29
C SER A 14 -23.82 -15.10 -17.82
N SER A 15 -24.80 -15.28 -16.92
CA SER A 15 -25.27 -16.60 -16.50
C SER A 15 -26.52 -16.97 -17.31
N LEU A 16 -26.48 -18.11 -18.00
CA LEU A 16 -27.63 -18.64 -18.72
C LEU A 16 -28.72 -19.04 -17.72
N ARG A 17 -29.96 -18.61 -17.94
CA ARG A 17 -31.11 -18.94 -17.10
C ARG A 17 -32.29 -19.36 -17.97
N ASN A 18 -33.17 -20.18 -17.42
CA ASN A 18 -34.44 -20.59 -18.03
C ASN A 18 -34.30 -21.33 -19.38
N THR A 19 -33.18 -22.01 -19.61
CA THR A 19 -32.91 -22.89 -20.77
C THR A 19 -31.93 -23.99 -20.35
N ASP A 20 -32.13 -25.21 -20.83
CA ASP A 20 -31.30 -26.36 -20.43
C ASP A 20 -29.91 -26.34 -21.07
N TRP A 21 -29.83 -25.99 -22.36
CA TRP A 21 -28.59 -25.92 -23.11
C TRP A 21 -28.70 -24.95 -24.30
N VAL A 22 -27.54 -24.51 -24.78
CA VAL A 22 -27.42 -23.70 -25.99
C VAL A 22 -26.19 -24.17 -26.78
N ILE A 23 -26.30 -24.20 -28.10
CA ILE A 23 -25.15 -24.42 -28.99
C ILE A 23 -24.76 -23.05 -29.56
N GLY A 24 -23.49 -22.69 -29.42
CA GLY A 24 -22.94 -21.44 -29.92
C GLY A 24 -21.51 -21.62 -30.41
N VAL A 25 -21.04 -20.65 -31.20
CA VAL A 25 -19.66 -20.60 -31.68
C VAL A 25 -18.91 -19.53 -30.89
N VAL A 26 -17.73 -19.87 -30.38
CA VAL A 26 -16.89 -18.93 -29.65
C VAL A 26 -16.25 -17.97 -30.64
N VAL A 27 -16.61 -16.68 -30.54
CA VAL A 27 -16.06 -15.61 -31.39
C VAL A 27 -14.89 -14.89 -30.71
N TYR A 28 -14.97 -14.67 -29.39
CA TYR A 28 -13.95 -13.97 -28.61
C TYR A 28 -13.46 -14.82 -27.43
N THR A 29 -12.15 -14.86 -27.21
CA THR A 29 -11.52 -15.63 -26.14
C THR A 29 -10.62 -14.75 -25.26
N GLY A 30 -10.52 -15.07 -23.97
CA GLY A 30 -9.57 -14.42 -23.06
C GLY A 30 -9.70 -12.89 -23.00
N HIS A 31 -8.60 -12.19 -23.35
CA HIS A 31 -8.51 -10.73 -23.34
C HIS A 31 -9.32 -10.03 -24.43
N ASP A 32 -9.78 -10.75 -25.45
CA ASP A 32 -10.65 -10.19 -26.49
C ASP A 32 -12.12 -10.11 -26.07
N THR A 33 -12.49 -10.74 -24.96
CA THR A 33 -13.85 -10.65 -24.42
C THR A 33 -14.15 -9.22 -23.95
N ARG A 34 -15.38 -8.74 -24.20
CA ARG A 34 -15.79 -7.36 -23.85
C ARG A 34 -15.55 -7.01 -22.37
N ILE A 35 -15.81 -7.96 -21.47
CA ILE A 35 -15.61 -7.75 -20.03
C ILE A 35 -14.12 -7.53 -19.69
N MET A 36 -13.22 -8.23 -20.38
CA MET A 36 -11.78 -8.09 -20.14
C MET A 36 -11.22 -6.82 -20.78
N ARG A 37 -11.74 -6.41 -21.95
CA ARG A 37 -11.39 -5.11 -22.55
C ARG A 37 -11.87 -3.91 -21.74
N ASN A 38 -12.96 -4.05 -21.00
CA ASN A 38 -13.44 -3.04 -20.05
C ASN A 38 -12.79 -3.15 -18.67
N SER A 39 -12.04 -4.24 -18.40
CA SER A 39 -11.33 -4.41 -17.15
C SER A 39 -10.03 -3.63 -17.19
N VAL A 40 -9.77 -2.83 -16.16
CA VAL A 40 -8.50 -2.14 -16.00
C VAL A 40 -7.50 -3.11 -15.39
N ASN A 41 -6.30 -3.19 -15.97
CA ASN A 41 -5.21 -3.99 -15.42
C ASN A 41 -4.99 -3.67 -13.94
N ALA A 42 -4.83 -4.72 -13.12
CA ALA A 42 -4.58 -4.58 -11.70
C ALA A 42 -3.29 -3.78 -11.47
N LYS A 43 -3.43 -2.55 -10.98
CA LYS A 43 -2.30 -1.73 -10.54
C LYS A 43 -2.03 -2.04 -9.08
N GLN A 44 -0.76 -2.16 -8.73
CA GLN A 44 -0.35 -2.19 -7.33
C GLN A 44 -0.78 -0.89 -6.65
N LYS A 45 -1.46 -1.02 -5.52
CA LYS A 45 -1.93 0.11 -4.71
C LYS A 45 -0.92 0.31 -3.58
N PHE A 46 -0.44 1.55 -3.44
CA PHE A 46 0.45 1.95 -2.35
C PHE A 46 -0.34 2.82 -1.38
N SER A 47 -0.15 2.58 -0.08
CA SER A 47 -0.78 3.42 0.94
C SER A 47 -0.14 4.82 0.97
N ASN A 48 -0.93 5.82 1.37
CA ASN A 48 -0.45 7.15 1.68
C ASN A 48 0.57 7.13 2.84
N LEU A 49 0.39 6.22 3.80
CA LEU A 49 1.30 6.03 4.93
C LEU A 49 2.68 5.57 4.44
N GLU A 50 2.74 4.66 3.47
CA GLU A 50 4.01 4.22 2.86
C GLU A 50 4.76 5.37 2.18
N LYS A 51 4.03 6.26 1.48
CA LYS A 51 4.61 7.46 0.88
C LYS A 51 5.15 8.41 1.94
N MET A 52 4.42 8.58 3.04
CA MET A 52 4.87 9.40 4.18
C MET A 52 6.12 8.81 4.84
N ILE A 53 6.18 7.51 5.10
CA ILE A 53 7.37 6.84 5.65
C ILE A 53 8.57 7.05 4.73
N THR A 54 8.40 6.80 3.43
CA THR A 54 9.47 6.96 2.43
C THR A 54 10.01 8.38 2.43
N LYS A 55 9.12 9.38 2.53
CA LYS A 55 9.51 10.79 2.63
C LYS A 55 10.24 11.10 3.94
N SER A 56 9.79 10.56 5.07
CA SER A 56 10.44 10.74 6.37
C SER A 56 11.83 10.11 6.41
N ILE A 57 12.01 8.91 5.83
CA ILE A 57 13.32 8.25 5.71
C ILE A 57 14.28 9.12 4.89
N LEU A 58 13.82 9.71 3.78
CA LEU A 58 14.62 10.62 2.98
C LEU A 58 15.05 11.86 3.78
N ILE A 59 14.14 12.45 4.56
CA ILE A 59 14.47 13.61 5.43
C ILE A 59 15.50 13.22 6.49
N ILE A 60 15.35 12.06 7.14
CA ILE A 60 16.30 11.59 8.17
C ILE A 60 17.68 11.35 7.54
N MET A 61 17.75 10.71 6.36
CA MET A 61 19.01 10.49 5.63
C MET A 61 19.72 11.81 5.30
N LEU A 62 18.96 12.84 4.89
CA LEU A 62 19.54 14.16 4.61
C LEU A 62 20.10 14.82 5.88
N ILE A 63 19.35 14.75 6.99
CA ILE A 63 19.79 15.29 8.29
C ILE A 63 21.04 14.54 8.79
N GLU A 64 21.08 13.22 8.65
CA GLU A 64 22.23 12.38 8.99
C GLU A 64 23.46 12.76 8.17
N ALA A 65 23.32 12.90 6.85
CA ALA A 65 24.42 13.31 5.98
C ALA A 65 24.98 14.69 6.37
N LEU A 66 24.10 15.64 6.72
CA LEU A 66 24.51 16.96 7.20
C LEU A 66 25.24 16.90 8.54
N MET A 67 24.75 16.13 9.51
CA MET A 67 25.42 15.94 10.80
C MET A 67 26.81 15.29 10.62
N CYS A 68 26.92 14.27 9.76
CA CYS A 68 28.20 13.63 9.43
C CYS A 68 29.18 14.61 8.76
N ALA A 69 28.68 15.46 7.87
CA ALA A 69 29.51 16.48 7.21
C ALA A 69 30.04 17.51 8.21
N VAL A 70 29.18 18.02 9.11
CA VAL A 70 29.61 18.97 10.16
C VAL A 70 30.62 18.32 11.12
N ALA A 71 30.36 17.08 11.55
CA ALA A 71 31.27 16.34 12.42
C ALA A 71 32.64 16.10 11.76
N ALA A 72 32.66 15.78 10.46
CA ALA A 72 33.90 15.61 9.70
C ALA A 72 34.67 16.94 9.52
N ILE A 73 33.98 18.07 9.33
CA ILE A 73 34.63 19.39 9.27
C ILE A 73 35.25 19.73 10.64
N VAL A 74 34.50 19.57 11.73
CA VAL A 74 35.00 19.87 13.08
C VAL A 74 36.20 18.98 13.41
N ALA A 75 36.12 17.68 13.09
CA ALA A 75 37.20 16.74 13.32
C ALA A 75 38.46 17.04 12.48
N THR A 76 38.31 17.46 11.21
CA THR A 76 39.48 17.83 10.38
C THR A 76 40.15 19.11 10.90
N ILE A 77 39.38 20.10 11.38
CA ILE A 77 39.93 21.30 12.01
C ILE A 77 40.64 20.95 13.33
N TRP A 78 40.03 20.09 14.15
CA TRP A 78 40.61 19.68 15.44
C TRP A 78 41.92 18.91 15.25
N ASN A 79 41.96 17.98 14.29
CA ASN A 79 43.17 17.23 13.95
C ASN A 79 44.29 18.15 13.45
N LYS A 80 43.97 19.23 12.73
CA LYS A 80 44.97 20.23 12.33
C LYS A 80 45.52 21.02 13.51
N MET A 81 44.67 21.41 14.46
CA MET A 81 45.06 22.28 15.58
C MET A 81 45.89 21.54 16.65
N TYR A 82 45.59 20.25 16.88
CA TYR A 82 46.27 19.42 17.89
C TYR A 82 47.22 18.37 17.28
N ALA A 83 47.62 18.56 16.02
CA ALA A 83 48.53 17.66 15.30
C ALA A 83 49.82 17.40 16.10
N GLU A 84 50.52 18.46 16.52
CA GLU A 84 51.82 18.34 17.21
C GLU A 84 51.78 17.62 18.57
N SER A 85 50.66 17.69 19.30
CA SER A 85 50.53 17.05 20.62
C SER A 85 49.98 15.63 20.56
N THR A 86 49.23 15.29 19.50
CA THR A 86 48.57 13.97 19.35
C THR A 86 49.43 12.98 18.58
N GLU A 87 50.32 13.47 17.71
CA GLU A 87 51.24 12.68 16.88
C GLU A 87 52.20 11.80 17.70
N VAL A 88 52.64 12.25 18.87
CA VAL A 88 53.61 11.51 19.70
C VAL A 88 52.98 10.30 20.42
N TYR A 89 51.66 10.29 20.62
CA TYR A 89 50.97 9.23 21.38
C TYR A 89 50.11 8.30 20.51
N LEU A 90 49.57 8.77 19.37
CA LEU A 90 48.56 8.04 18.59
C LEU A 90 49.06 7.41 17.28
N ASP A 91 50.35 7.56 16.93
CA ASP A 91 51.01 6.99 15.72
C ASP A 91 50.16 7.11 14.44
N LEU A 92 49.64 8.32 14.20
CA LEU A 92 48.82 8.59 13.02
C LEU A 92 49.72 8.64 11.77
N PRO A 93 49.33 7.98 10.66
CA PRO A 93 50.14 7.96 9.44
C PRO A 93 50.30 9.37 8.87
N VAL A 94 51.51 9.91 8.99
CA VAL A 94 51.89 11.25 8.56
C VAL A 94 51.88 11.31 7.02
N PRO A 95 51.05 12.18 6.39
CA PRO A 95 51.21 12.47 4.97
C PRO A 95 52.49 13.28 4.78
N ASP A 96 53.38 12.87 3.86
CA ASP A 96 54.66 13.54 3.58
C ASP A 96 54.51 15.08 3.52
N THR A 97 54.93 15.72 4.61
CA THR A 97 54.79 17.16 4.83
C THR A 97 56.05 17.85 4.33
N THR A 98 56.06 18.28 3.08
CA THR A 98 56.94 19.37 2.66
C THR A 98 56.30 20.69 3.10
N ASP A 99 56.95 21.40 4.03
CA ASP A 99 56.67 22.79 4.43
C ASP A 99 55.51 23.05 5.42
N GLY A 100 55.10 22.05 6.22
CA GLY A 100 54.10 22.25 7.30
C GLY A 100 52.67 22.52 6.81
N GLN A 101 52.43 22.49 5.49
CA GLN A 101 51.11 22.61 4.89
C GLN A 101 50.62 21.24 4.43
N TRP A 102 49.40 20.90 4.82
CA TRP A 102 48.77 19.66 4.38
C TRP A 102 48.38 19.80 2.90
N PRO A 103 48.85 18.92 2.01
CA PRO A 103 48.45 18.97 0.61
C PRO A 103 46.95 18.68 0.47
N TRP A 104 46.31 19.27 -0.55
CA TRP A 104 44.85 19.22 -0.73
C TRP A 104 44.29 17.79 -0.72
N TYR A 105 45.01 16.81 -1.29
CA TYR A 105 44.61 15.40 -1.30
C TYR A 105 44.60 14.76 0.09
N ALA A 106 45.48 15.19 1.00
CA ALA A 106 45.52 14.69 2.39
C ALA A 106 44.34 15.22 3.20
N TYR A 107 43.90 16.45 2.91
CA TYR A 107 42.69 17.05 3.49
C TYR A 107 41.44 16.28 3.06
N LEU A 108 41.30 16.00 1.75
CA LEU A 108 40.18 15.21 1.25
C LEU A 108 40.18 13.78 1.80
N ARG A 109 41.35 13.14 1.90
CA ARG A 109 41.47 11.79 2.48
C ARG A 109 40.98 11.78 3.92
N ASN A 110 41.49 12.66 4.79
CA ASN A 110 41.10 12.71 6.19
C ASN A 110 39.64 13.12 6.40
N PHE A 111 39.13 14.04 5.58
CA PHE A 111 37.72 14.38 5.57
C PHE A 111 36.86 13.16 5.19
N SER A 112 37.22 12.45 4.12
CA SER A 112 36.46 11.28 3.64
C SER A 112 36.47 10.13 4.65
N THR A 113 37.62 9.78 5.23
CA THR A 113 37.73 8.70 6.21
C THR A 113 36.94 9.01 7.47
N THR A 114 37.03 10.27 7.95
CA THR A 114 36.28 10.70 9.14
C THR A 114 34.79 10.78 8.85
N PHE A 115 34.38 11.27 7.66
CA PHE A 115 32.99 11.30 7.23
C PHE A 115 32.36 9.90 7.21
N PHE A 116 32.99 8.93 6.54
CA PHE A 116 32.48 7.55 6.51
C PHE A 116 32.49 6.89 7.89
N THR A 117 33.44 7.24 8.76
CA THR A 117 33.45 6.75 10.15
C THR A 117 32.25 7.27 10.93
N TRP A 118 31.89 8.54 10.78
CA TRP A 118 30.70 9.12 11.41
C TRP A 118 29.40 8.55 10.84
N VAL A 119 29.32 8.30 9.53
CA VAL A 119 28.19 7.61 8.91
C VAL A 119 28.01 6.22 9.51
N LEU A 120 29.10 5.46 9.69
CA LEU A 120 29.04 4.14 10.33
C LEU A 120 28.58 4.22 11.79
N LEU A 121 29.00 5.23 12.54
CA LEU A 121 28.54 5.43 13.92
C LEU A 121 27.03 5.77 13.99
N PHE A 122 26.52 6.54 13.03
CA PHE A 122 25.11 6.95 12.97
C PHE A 122 24.20 5.99 12.21
N THR A 123 24.69 4.83 11.74
CA THR A 123 23.87 3.84 11.03
C THR A 123 22.63 3.36 11.80
N ASN A 124 22.61 3.49 13.13
CA ASN A 124 21.46 3.15 13.97
C ASN A 124 20.36 4.23 13.97
N MET A 125 20.66 5.43 13.44
CA MET A 125 19.71 6.54 13.37
C MET A 125 18.66 6.33 12.27
N VAL A 126 18.99 5.57 11.22
CA VAL A 126 18.02 5.02 10.26
C VAL A 126 17.59 3.64 10.76
N PRO A 127 16.42 3.51 11.42
CA PRO A 127 15.98 2.22 11.92
C PRO A 127 15.57 1.32 10.76
N ILE A 128 16.49 0.45 10.32
CA ILE A 128 16.20 -0.59 9.30
C ILE A 128 15.03 -1.47 9.76
N SER A 129 14.93 -1.68 11.09
CA SER A 129 13.85 -2.43 11.71
C SER A 129 12.46 -1.81 11.51
N MET A 130 12.34 -0.48 11.34
CA MET A 130 11.05 0.20 11.18
C MET A 130 10.27 -0.31 9.96
N LEU A 131 10.96 -0.56 8.84
CA LEU A 131 10.30 -1.04 7.63
C LEU A 131 9.69 -2.44 7.85
N VAL A 132 10.47 -3.32 8.46
CA VAL A 132 10.04 -4.70 8.74
C VAL A 132 8.94 -4.72 9.80
N THR A 133 9.04 -3.92 10.86
CA THR A 133 8.03 -3.89 11.92
C THR A 133 6.68 -3.41 11.37
N ILE A 134 6.67 -2.44 10.46
CA ILE A 134 5.43 -1.94 9.85
C ILE A 134 4.78 -3.02 8.98
N GLU A 135 5.54 -3.75 8.17
CA GLU A 135 5.01 -4.87 7.39
C GLU A 135 4.41 -5.97 8.29
N VAL A 136 5.10 -6.30 9.39
CA VAL A 136 4.59 -7.29 10.37
C VAL A 136 3.29 -6.81 11.02
N VAL A 137 3.21 -5.52 11.38
CA VAL A 137 1.98 -4.94 11.96
C VAL A 137 0.83 -4.97 10.95
N LYS A 138 1.07 -4.61 9.68
CA LYS A 138 0.04 -4.67 8.62
C LYS A 138 -0.46 -6.10 8.40
N PHE A 139 0.45 -7.07 8.43
CA PHE A 139 0.10 -8.49 8.32
C PHE A 139 -0.72 -8.96 9.53
N ALA A 140 -0.32 -8.60 10.75
CA ALA A 140 -1.08 -8.93 11.96
C ALA A 140 -2.49 -8.30 11.94
N GLN A 141 -2.61 -7.05 11.49
CA GLN A 141 -3.90 -6.39 11.31
C GLN A 141 -4.80 -7.12 10.29
N ALA A 142 -4.22 -7.61 9.19
CA ALA A 142 -4.97 -8.39 8.20
C ALA A 142 -5.54 -9.69 8.82
N LEU A 143 -4.76 -10.36 9.67
CA LEU A 143 -5.23 -11.56 10.39
C LEU A 143 -6.36 -11.21 11.36
N PHE A 144 -6.24 -10.12 12.10
CA PHE A 144 -7.31 -9.69 13.02
C PHE A 144 -8.63 -9.38 12.28
N ILE A 145 -8.57 -8.73 11.12
CA ILE A 145 -9.78 -8.49 10.31
C ILE A 145 -10.38 -9.81 9.82
N SER A 146 -9.55 -10.77 9.40
CA SER A 146 -10.04 -12.07 8.92
C SER A 146 -10.55 -12.99 10.01
N TRP A 147 -10.15 -12.79 11.27
CA TRP A 147 -10.64 -13.56 12.42
C TRP A 147 -11.85 -12.95 13.11
N ASP A 148 -12.31 -11.76 12.67
CA ASP A 148 -13.45 -11.09 13.27
C ASP A 148 -14.76 -11.81 12.95
N ILE A 149 -15.42 -12.34 14.00
CA ILE A 149 -16.70 -13.05 13.91
C ILE A 149 -17.85 -12.09 13.61
N SER A 150 -17.73 -10.81 13.98
CA SER A 150 -18.80 -9.82 13.77
C SER A 150 -19.04 -9.50 12.29
N ILE A 151 -18.03 -9.72 11.43
CA ILE A 151 -18.07 -9.49 9.98
C ILE A 151 -18.20 -10.83 9.21
N TYR A 152 -18.71 -11.87 9.88
CA TYR A 152 -18.94 -13.18 9.29
C TYR A 152 -20.34 -13.28 8.66
N ASP A 153 -20.44 -13.73 7.41
CA ASP A 153 -21.74 -13.99 6.76
C ASP A 153 -22.21 -15.42 7.09
N THR A 154 -23.12 -15.53 8.07
CA THR A 154 -23.69 -16.83 8.50
C THR A 154 -24.57 -17.47 7.43
N ALA A 155 -25.28 -16.68 6.62
CA ALA A 155 -26.20 -17.20 5.60
C ALA A 155 -25.47 -17.87 4.43
N ARG A 156 -24.25 -17.41 4.12
CA ARG A 156 -23.43 -17.96 3.03
C ARG A 156 -22.24 -18.78 3.51
N ASP A 157 -21.97 -18.80 4.82
CA ASP A 157 -20.80 -19.44 5.43
C ASP A 157 -19.47 -18.89 4.86
N ILE A 158 -19.37 -17.56 4.75
CA ILE A 158 -18.22 -16.87 4.12
C ILE A 158 -17.52 -15.98 5.15
N PRO A 159 -16.25 -16.26 5.50
CA PRO A 159 -15.45 -15.36 6.32
C PRO A 159 -14.93 -14.16 5.53
N THR A 160 -14.66 -13.07 6.23
CA THR A 160 -14.02 -11.89 5.65
C THR A 160 -12.58 -12.22 5.23
N ARG A 161 -12.30 -12.11 3.92
CA ARG A 161 -10.97 -12.40 3.35
C ARG A 161 -10.27 -11.12 2.93
N VAL A 162 -9.17 -10.80 3.61
CA VAL A 162 -8.28 -9.70 3.23
C VAL A 162 -7.42 -10.11 2.03
N GLN A 163 -7.53 -9.39 0.92
CA GLN A 163 -6.75 -9.65 -0.30
C GLN A 163 -5.42 -8.88 -0.36
N SER A 164 -5.30 -7.79 0.41
CA SER A 164 -4.14 -6.90 0.40
C SER A 164 -3.95 -6.26 1.77
N SER A 165 -2.90 -6.66 2.50
CA SER A 165 -2.55 -6.12 3.82
C SER A 165 -2.07 -4.67 3.78
N ASN A 166 -1.57 -4.21 2.63
CA ASN A 166 -0.97 -2.87 2.49
C ASN A 166 -1.99 -1.72 2.48
N LEU A 167 -3.29 -2.04 2.57
CA LEU A 167 -4.39 -1.08 2.50
C LEU A 167 -5.22 -1.06 3.78
N ASN A 168 -4.80 -1.80 4.81
CA ASN A 168 -5.55 -1.91 6.06
C ASN A 168 -5.70 -0.53 6.73
N GLU A 169 -4.66 0.28 6.69
CA GLU A 169 -4.63 1.64 7.21
C GLU A 169 -5.48 2.63 6.40
N GLU A 170 -5.68 2.37 5.10
CA GLU A 170 -6.48 3.23 4.22
C GLU A 170 -7.97 3.12 4.54
N LEU A 171 -8.42 2.00 5.10
CA LEU A 171 -9.82 1.82 5.55
C LEU A 171 -10.23 2.91 6.54
N GLY A 172 -9.30 3.40 7.38
CA GLY A 172 -9.54 4.49 8.31
C GLY A 172 -9.53 5.89 7.70
N GLN A 173 -9.14 6.03 6.43
CA GLN A 173 -8.98 7.32 5.73
C GLN A 173 -10.02 7.52 4.62
N ILE A 174 -10.99 6.63 4.48
CA ILE A 174 -12.02 6.69 3.44
C ILE A 174 -12.98 7.86 3.73
N SER A 175 -13.12 8.77 2.76
CA SER A 175 -14.07 9.90 2.83
C SER A 175 -15.35 9.69 2.02
N HIS A 176 -15.27 8.88 0.95
CA HIS A 176 -16.38 8.66 0.03
C HIS A 176 -16.53 7.17 -0.23
N ILE A 177 -17.77 6.67 -0.13
CA ILE A 177 -18.13 5.29 -0.44
C ILE A 177 -18.98 5.31 -1.70
N PHE A 178 -18.47 4.71 -2.78
CA PHE A 178 -19.23 4.48 -3.99
C PHE A 178 -19.87 3.10 -3.93
N SER A 179 -21.17 3.06 -3.68
CA SER A 179 -21.93 1.82 -3.58
C SER A 179 -22.70 1.56 -4.88
N ASP A 180 -22.62 0.34 -5.39
CA ASP A 180 -23.49 -0.11 -6.47
C ASP A 180 -24.89 -0.43 -5.91
N LYS A 181 -25.94 -0.19 -6.69
CA LYS A 181 -27.31 -0.45 -6.25
C LYS A 181 -27.59 -1.96 -6.24
N THR A 182 -27.34 -2.62 -7.37
CA THR A 182 -27.76 -4.00 -7.57
C THR A 182 -26.71 -4.96 -7.02
N GLY A 183 -27.12 -5.85 -6.12
CA GLY A 183 -26.22 -6.84 -5.51
C GLY A 183 -25.37 -6.31 -4.35
N THR A 184 -25.39 -5.00 -4.06
CA THR A 184 -24.81 -4.42 -2.83
C THR A 184 -25.89 -3.82 -1.94
N LEU A 185 -26.62 -2.79 -2.39
CA LEU A 185 -27.67 -2.16 -1.57
C LEU A 185 -28.96 -2.97 -1.52
N THR A 186 -29.32 -3.65 -2.61
CA THR A 186 -30.56 -4.44 -2.69
C THR A 186 -30.23 -5.91 -2.87
N SER A 187 -30.87 -6.78 -2.07
CA SER A 187 -30.97 -8.20 -2.40
C SER A 187 -31.80 -8.36 -3.67
N ASN A 188 -31.42 -9.29 -4.55
CA ASN A 188 -32.13 -9.54 -5.81
C ASN A 188 -33.43 -10.35 -5.58
N VAL A 189 -34.26 -9.88 -4.64
CA VAL A 189 -35.52 -10.50 -4.22
C VAL A 189 -36.60 -9.43 -4.30
N MET A 190 -37.47 -9.54 -5.30
CA MET A 190 -38.58 -8.61 -5.49
C MET A 190 -39.83 -9.16 -4.82
N GLN A 191 -40.27 -8.48 -3.77
CA GLN A 191 -41.50 -8.82 -3.06
C GLN A 191 -42.58 -7.80 -3.38
N PHE A 192 -43.70 -8.27 -3.94
CA PHE A 192 -44.86 -7.42 -4.15
C PHE A 192 -45.52 -7.10 -2.80
N ARG A 193 -45.47 -5.84 -2.39
CA ARG A 193 -45.98 -5.41 -1.07
C ARG A 193 -47.36 -4.80 -1.14
N ARG A 194 -47.61 -3.96 -2.14
CA ARG A 194 -48.85 -3.18 -2.27
C ARG A 194 -49.21 -2.92 -3.71
N PHE A 195 -50.48 -2.66 -3.91
CA PHE A 195 -50.99 -2.04 -5.13
C PHE A 195 -52.20 -1.19 -4.82
N THR A 196 -52.48 -0.24 -5.72
CA THR A 196 -53.68 0.58 -5.68
C THR A 196 -54.57 0.17 -6.83
N ALA A 197 -55.84 -0.06 -6.55
CA ALA A 197 -56.85 -0.33 -7.56
C ALA A 197 -58.07 0.58 -7.32
N GLY A 198 -58.35 1.47 -8.28
CA GLY A 198 -59.35 2.52 -8.13
C GLY A 198 -58.96 3.54 -7.05
N MET A 199 -59.88 3.82 -6.12
CA MET A 199 -59.65 4.70 -4.96
C MET A 199 -59.13 3.96 -3.72
N ASN A 200 -58.97 2.64 -3.79
CA ASN A 200 -58.59 1.81 -2.65
C ASN A 200 -57.15 1.32 -2.78
N ALA A 201 -56.37 1.48 -1.71
CA ALA A 201 -55.02 0.92 -1.59
C ALA A 201 -55.07 -0.42 -0.85
N TYR A 202 -54.40 -1.44 -1.39
CA TYR A 202 -54.35 -2.79 -0.83
C TYR A 202 -52.91 -3.14 -0.41
N GLY A 203 -52.78 -3.71 0.78
CA GLY A 203 -51.54 -4.24 1.34
C GLY A 203 -51.15 -3.58 2.68
N THR A 204 -50.65 -4.38 3.61
CA THR A 204 -50.37 -3.98 4.99
C THR A 204 -49.09 -3.12 5.10
N MET A 205 -49.01 -2.23 6.09
CA MET A 205 -47.71 -1.72 6.58
C MET A 205 -47.00 -2.87 7.28
N CYS A 206 -46.03 -3.48 6.59
CA CYS A 206 -44.96 -4.14 7.32
C CYS A 206 -44.19 -3.03 8.02
N GLU A 207 -44.27 -3.00 9.35
CA GLU A 207 -43.13 -2.59 10.16
C GLU A 207 -41.93 -3.42 9.69
N ALA A 208 -40.76 -2.79 9.62
CA ALA A 208 -39.53 -3.48 9.27
C ALA A 208 -39.39 -4.67 10.22
N VAL A 209 -39.58 -5.88 9.70
CA VAL A 209 -39.36 -7.09 10.46
C VAL A 209 -37.85 -7.22 10.56
N ASP A 210 -37.29 -6.70 11.66
CA ASP A 210 -35.92 -6.94 12.13
C ASP A 210 -35.77 -8.39 12.61
N ASN A 211 -36.26 -9.37 11.85
CA ASN A 211 -35.92 -10.77 12.09
C ASN A 211 -34.63 -11.08 11.31
N PHE A 212 -33.53 -10.49 11.80
CA PHE A 212 -32.20 -11.07 11.66
C PHE A 212 -31.91 -11.91 12.92
N GLU A 213 -32.75 -12.91 13.18
CA GLU A 213 -32.40 -14.03 14.06
C GLU A 213 -32.46 -15.31 13.23
N GLN A 214 -31.29 -15.71 12.74
CA GLN A 214 -30.66 -17.03 12.80
C GLN A 214 -29.54 -17.13 11.75
#